data_AF-A0A1Y1CGC6-F1
#
_entry.id   AF-A0A1Y1CGC6-F1
#
_cell.length_a   1.000
_cell.length_b   1.000
_cell.length_c   1.000
_cell.angle_alpha   90.00
_cell.angle_beta   90.00
_cell.angle_gamma   90.00
#
_symmetry.space_group_name_H-M   'P 1'
#
loop_
_entity.id
_entity.type
_entity.pdbx_description
1 polymer ?
#
loop_
_entity_poly.entity_id
_entity_poly.type
_entity_poly.pdbx_seq_one_letter_code
_entity_poly.pdbx_strand_id
1 'polypeptide(L)' 'MITVLLITIILLAISFAGFAITILIKKNGKFPELHLGKNEDLKKRGIGCATSQDKMEQAKAKRSHQFKQLTLLDKEVNSL' A
#
# COMPACT_ATOMS: atom_id res chain seq x y z
N MET A 1 -11.22 35.05 -13.66
CA MET A 1 -10.92 33.81 -14.41
C MET A 1 -9.44 33.68 -14.72
N ILE A 2 -8.81 34.67 -15.38
CA ILE A 2 -7.37 34.65 -15.72
C ILE A 2 -6.47 34.61 -14.47
N THR A 3 -6.84 35.32 -13.41
CA THR A 3 -6.11 35.31 -12.12
C THR A 3 -6.03 33.91 -11.50
N VAL A 4 -7.14 33.17 -11.51
CA VAL A 4 -7.18 31.79 -11.01
C VAL A 4 -6.29 30.88 -11.86
N LEU A 5 -6.34 31.03 -13.20
CA LEU A 5 -5.45 30.27 -14.09
C LEU A 5 -3.98 30.53 -13.79
N LEU A 6 -3.57 31.79 -13.63
CA LEU A 6 -2.19 32.13 -13.28
C LEU A 6 -1.75 31.51 -11.95
N ILE A 7 -2.59 31.58 -10.92
CA ILE A 7 -2.30 30.97 -9.61
C ILE A 7 -2.13 29.46 -9.75
N THR A 8 -3.00 28.78 -10.52
CA THR A 8 -2.88 27.32 -10.73
C THR A 8 -1.61 26.93 -11.47
N ILE A 9 -1.22 27.69 -12.49
CA ILE A 9 0.01 27.41 -13.26
C ILE A 9 1.24 27.57 -12.38
N ILE A 10 1.29 28.64 -11.57
CA ILE A 10 2.40 28.88 -10.64
C ILE A 10 2.51 27.73 -9.63
N LEU A 11 1.39 27.26 -9.06
CA LEU A 11 1.40 26.16 -8.09
C LEU A 11 1.89 24.85 -8.71
N LEU A 12 1.45 24.54 -9.94
CA LEU A 12 1.95 23.38 -10.68
C LEU A 12 3.45 23.50 -10.96
N ALA A 13 3.90 24.67 -11.42
CA ALA A 13 5.31 24.91 -11.71
C ALA A 13 6.21 24.67 -10.48
N ILE A 14 5.80 25.15 -9.29
CA ILE A 14 6.52 24.91 -8.03
C ILE A 14 6.57 23.41 -7.70
N SER A 15 5.47 22.69 -7.91
CA SER A 15 5.40 21.24 -7.65
C SER A 15 6.36 20.46 -8.56
N PHE A 16 6.36 20.76 -9.86
CA PHE A 16 7.27 20.13 -10.82
C PHE A 16 8.73 20.52 -10.60
N ALA A 17 9.01 21.74 -10.17
CA ALA A 17 10.35 22.16 -9.79
C ALA A 17 10.91 21.32 -8.64
N GLY A 18 10.10 21.05 -7.60
CA GLY A 18 10.49 20.18 -6.48
C GLY A 18 10.82 18.74 -6.92
N PHE A 19 10.02 18.17 -7.83
CA PHE A 19 10.32 16.87 -8.43
C PHE A 19 11.62 16.90 -9.24
N ALA A 20 11.83 17.94 -10.07
CA ALA A 20 13.03 18.09 -10.88
C ALA A 20 14.31 18.20 -10.03
N ILE A 21 14.28 19.02 -8.97
CA ILE A 21 15.40 19.17 -8.03
C ILE A 21 15.77 17.81 -7.42
N THR A 22 14.78 17.02 -7.00
CA THR A 22 15.02 15.69 -6.41
C THR A 22 15.67 14.73 -7.40
N ILE A 23 15.30 14.79 -8.67
CA ILE A 23 15.85 13.94 -9.74
C ILE A 23 17.28 14.36 -10.10
N LEU A 24 17.54 15.66 -10.20
CA LEU A 24 18.84 16.19 -10.63
C LEU A 24 19.91 16.14 -9.53
N ILE A 25 19.53 16.37 -8.26
CA ILE A 25 20.48 16.47 -7.14
C ILE A 25 20.77 15.10 -6.50
N LYS A 26 19.79 14.21 -6.43
CA LYS A 26 19.97 12.92 -5.74
C LYS A 26 20.80 11.95 -6.60
N LYS A 27 21.78 11.27 -5.99
CA LYS A 27 22.54 10.21 -6.67
C LYS A 27 21.58 9.08 -7.07
N ASN A 28 21.47 8.78 -8.37
CA ASN A 28 20.42 7.94 -8.96
C ASN A 28 18.99 8.48 -8.74
N GLY A 29 18.81 9.80 -8.86
CA GLY A 29 17.52 10.44 -8.85
C GLY A 29 16.62 9.86 -9.94
N LYS A 30 15.51 9.28 -9.51
CA LYS A 30 14.50 8.68 -10.37
C LYS A 30 13.14 9.15 -9.88
N PHE A 31 12.17 9.18 -10.79
CA PHE A 31 10.79 9.42 -10.40
C PHE A 31 10.36 8.34 -9.39
N PRO A 32 9.64 8.68 -8.31
CA PRO A 32 9.17 7.70 -7.33
C PRO A 32 8.35 6.59 -8.00
N GLU A 33 8.52 5.36 -7.54
CA GLU A 33 7.80 4.20 -8.08
C GLU A 33 6.31 4.30 -7.72
N LEU A 34 5.48 4.53 -8.74
CA LEU A 34 4.03 4.66 -8.59
C LEU A 34 3.35 3.29 -8.48
N HIS A 35 4.00 2.21 -8.93
CA HIS A 35 3.46 0.87 -8.76
C HIS A 35 3.60 0.40 -7.31
N LEU A 36 2.47 0.24 -6.62
CA LEU A 36 2.43 -0.25 -5.24
C LEU A 36 3.24 -1.53 -5.03
N GLY A 37 3.19 -2.47 -5.98
CA GLY A 37 3.91 -3.75 -5.88
C GLY A 37 5.43 -3.67 -6.07
N LYS A 38 5.93 -2.62 -6.73
CA LYS A 38 7.38 -2.42 -6.98
C LYS A 38 8.01 -1.40 -6.04
N ASN A 39 7.18 -0.67 -5.28
CA ASN A 39 7.65 0.35 -4.36
C ASN A 39 8.12 -0.29 -3.04
N GLU A 40 9.44 -0.31 -2.85
CA GLU A 40 10.07 -0.89 -1.66
C GLU A 40 9.71 -0.14 -0.37
N ASP A 41 9.52 1.18 -0.43
CA ASP A 41 9.14 1.99 0.73
C ASP A 41 7.72 1.66 1.21
N LEU A 42 6.78 1.42 0.29
CA LEU A 42 5.43 0.93 0.63
C LEU A 42 5.47 -0.49 1.18
N LYS A 43 6.30 -1.37 0.59
CA LYS A 43 6.50 -2.74 1.08
C LYS A 43 7.05 -2.77 2.51
N LYS A 44 8.03 -1.91 2.84
CA LYS A 44 8.57 -1.76 4.20
C LYS A 44 7.52 -1.32 5.22
N ARG A 45 6.51 -0.56 4.78
CA ARG A 45 5.36 -0.13 5.59
C ARG A 45 4.25 -1.19 5.67
N GLY A 46 4.41 -2.34 5.02
CA GLY A 46 3.40 -3.40 4.96
C GLY A 46 2.23 -3.09 4.02
N ILE A 47 2.33 -2.05 3.18
CA ILE A 47 1.27 -1.65 2.26
C ILE A 47 1.45 -2.41 0.95
N GLY A 48 0.54 -3.35 0.68
CA GLY A 48 0.52 -4.16 -0.54
C GLY A 48 -0.54 -3.74 -1.56
N CYS A 49 -0.55 -4.40 -2.72
CA CYS A 49 -1.67 -4.29 -3.67
C CYS A 49 -2.97 -4.80 -3.02
N ALA A 50 -4.11 -4.21 -3.37
CA ALA A 50 -5.43 -4.61 -2.86
C ALA A 50 -5.67 -6.12 -2.97
N THR A 51 -5.36 -6.74 -4.12
CA THR A 51 -5.50 -8.19 -4.33
C THR A 51 -4.59 -9.01 -3.42
N SER A 52 -3.38 -8.53 -3.14
CA SER A 52 -2.46 -9.22 -2.25
C SER A 52 -2.94 -9.11 -0.80
N GLN A 53 -3.42 -7.94 -0.39
CA GLN A 53 -4.00 -7.74 0.95
C GLN A 53 -5.25 -8.60 1.14
N ASP A 54 -6.16 -8.57 0.17
CA ASP A 54 -7.36 -9.39 0.19
C ASP A 54 -7.04 -10.89 0.29
N LYS A 55 -6.10 -11.40 -0.51
CA LYS A 55 -5.64 -12.80 -0.41
C LYS A 55 -5.06 -13.13 0.98
N MET A 56 -4.30 -12.21 1.59
CA MET A 56 -3.74 -12.40 2.93
C MET A 56 -4.85 -12.45 3.99
N GLU A 57 -5.83 -11.55 3.93
CA GLU A 57 -6.96 -11.53 4.87
C GLU A 57 -7.87 -12.74 4.69
N GLN A 58 -8.15 -13.16 3.45
CA GLN A 58 -8.85 -14.43 3.18
C GLN A 58 -8.11 -15.63 3.78
N ALA A 59 -6.79 -15.68 3.67
CA ALA A 59 -5.99 -16.76 4.26
C ALA A 59 -6.05 -16.76 5.80
N LYS A 60 -6.02 -15.57 6.43
CA LYS A 60 -6.20 -15.42 7.89
C LYS A 60 -7.61 -15.88 8.32
N ALA A 61 -8.65 -15.48 7.61
CA ALA A 61 -10.01 -15.91 7.87
C ALA A 61 -10.12 -17.44 7.83
N LYS A 62 -9.64 -18.09 6.76
CA LYS A 62 -9.64 -19.56 6.63
C LYS A 62 -8.90 -20.25 7.78
N ARG A 63 -7.74 -19.74 8.19
CA ARG A 63 -6.98 -20.26 9.35
C ARG A 63 -7.79 -20.18 10.65
N SER A 64 -8.47 -19.07 10.89
CA SER A 64 -9.30 -18.89 12.09
C SER A 64 -10.50 -19.83 12.13
N HIS A 65 -11.16 -20.06 10.99
CA HIS A 65 -12.26 -21.04 10.89
C HIS A 65 -11.78 -22.47 11.10
N GLN A 66 -10.62 -22.84 10.53
CA GLN A 66 -10.03 -24.16 10.73
C GLN A 66 -9.71 -24.42 12.21
N PHE A 67 -9.11 -23.45 12.91
CA PHE A 67 -8.83 -23.57 14.34
C PHE A 67 -10.12 -23.73 15.15
N LYS A 68 -11.15 -22.92 14.84
CA LYS A 68 -12.45 -23.01 15.53
C LYS A 68 -13.09 -24.40 15.35
N GLN A 69 -13.07 -24.94 14.14
CA GLN A 69 -13.59 -26.30 13.86
C GLN A 69 -12.85 -27.37 14.67
N LEU A 70 -11.52 -27.32 14.75
CA LEU A 70 -10.72 -28.26 15.54
C LEU A 70 -11.06 -28.18 17.05
N THR A 71 -11.23 -26.96 17.57
CA THR A 71 -11.61 -26.77 19.00
C THR A 71 -13.02 -27.24 19.33
N LEU A 72 -13.96 -27.15 18.37
CA LEU A 72 -15.31 -27.66 18.57
C LEU A 72 -15.32 -29.19 18.62
N LEU A 73 -14.54 -29.82 17.74
CA LEU A 73 -14.42 -31.27 17.66
C LEU A 73 -13.76 -31.86 18.92
N ASP A 74 -12.70 -31.21 19.43
CA ASP A 74 -12.04 -31.60 20.68
C ASP A 74 -12.97 -31.51 21.89
N LYS A 75 -13.80 -30.46 21.95
CA LYS A 75 -14.79 -30.29 23.03
C LYS A 75 -15.87 -31.36 23.01
N GLU A 76 -16.31 -31.78 21.82
CA GLU A 76 -17.29 -32.86 21.66
C GLU A 76 -16.71 -34.20 22.14
N VAL A 77 -15.48 -34.53 21.73
CA VAL A 77 -14.77 -35.76 22.14
C VAL A 77 -14.52 -35.80 23.65
N ASN A 78 -14.09 -34.69 24.27
CA ASN A 78 -13.84 -34.63 25.71
C ASN A 78 -15.13 -34.58 26.56
N SER A 79 -16.29 -34.44 25.93
CA SER A 79 -17.60 -34.47 26.60
C SER A 79 -18.30 -35.83 26.53
N LEU A 80 -17.80 -36.74 25.69
CA LEU A 80 -18.14 -38.17 25.70
C LEU A 80 -17.28 -38.93 26.71
#